data_AF-A0A2V9B2P1-F1
#
_entry.id   AF-A0A2V9B2P1-F1
#
_cell.length_a   1.000
_cell.length_b   1.000
_cell.length_c   1.000
_cell.angle_alpha   90.00
_cell.angle_beta   90.00
_cell.angle_gamma   90.00
#
_symmetry.space_group_name_H-M   'P 1'
#
loop_
_entity.id
_entity.type
_entity.pdbx_description
1 polymer ?
#
loop_
_entity_poly.entity_id
_entity_poly.type
_entity_poly.pdbx_seq_one_letter_code
_entity_poly.pdbx_strand_id
1 'polypeptide(L)'
;MVMKCRPICVALFFLLACAFPLPAQQSPVKVRVRIVLVDKDLNQKPVPFFVVSLKGGVKTAEVKTGLDGTAETSLPRGIYTVTTPKAVELAGKRFSWNLQVKLSGGEQSLDLNNDNAKTEEVSKAAPPESANGRGGDLSEQFKRLKNSVVTVRSELGHGTGFFVDNKGLVLTNQHVVGSSGYLAVQFDREHKIVAKLIAADPAKDVALLWVNTASFPSAVPAPLAPTSKGATPVQEGERVFTIGSPLSLEKIITTGIISKVQEHILISDININPGNSGGPLFNDAGQVVGLTTFGERDGAGPGVSGIVRIEEALTLIEMNRAKATGVPPSGTLLPVEPLTPYPIEGLKAALKREKFDARPYYLSVGDFNVALSTPPLDFREQEEERLQAERARQKRNKKHQDTVASEDDSDAPKEWLEDAGAHPAVFEVYVQAKAKEGVGAGFGRAFLTPNAPAKLKFKADFQKMQLFCGEKEVQPIHPGRVPVSVSVHNRAVKMEDATFKGIYLYPPDAINPQCGQAKLVIYSTKGDEPIIKVFDEKTVQAVWADFDAFRRVAEEKASKDNDKRKTDSIAASAAATK
;
A
#
# COMPACT_ATOMS: atom_id res chain seq x y z
N MET A 1 21.31 -53.48 56.28
CA MET A 1 20.15 -53.89 55.46
C MET A 1 20.63 -53.96 54.02
N VAL A 2 21.30 -55.05 53.63
CA VAL A 2 20.76 -56.23 52.89
C VAL A 2 20.16 -55.79 51.53
N MET A 3 20.47 -56.33 50.35
CA MET A 3 21.56 -57.11 49.73
C MET A 3 21.07 -57.42 48.31
N LYS A 4 21.92 -57.33 47.25
CA LYS A 4 22.02 -58.24 46.06
C LYS A 4 20.73 -58.54 45.23
N CYS A 5 20.68 -58.87 43.94
CA CYS A 5 21.62 -59.38 42.94
C CYS A 5 20.90 -59.34 41.55
N ARG A 6 21.67 -59.30 40.45
CA ARG A 6 21.29 -59.68 39.07
C ARG A 6 21.18 -61.24 38.94
N PRO A 7 21.03 -61.88 37.74
CA PRO A 7 20.17 -61.72 36.55
C PRO A 7 19.53 -63.07 36.12
N ILE A 8 18.57 -63.13 35.16
CA ILE A 8 18.28 -64.36 34.39
C ILE A 8 17.87 -64.02 32.94
N CYS A 9 18.65 -64.52 31.97
CA CYS A 9 18.23 -64.84 30.59
C CYS A 9 17.61 -66.25 30.57
N VAL A 10 16.64 -66.52 29.68
CA VAL A 10 16.52 -67.73 28.83
C VAL A 10 15.33 -67.57 27.85
N ALA A 11 15.46 -68.27 26.73
CA ALA A 11 14.88 -68.11 25.40
C ALA A 11 13.63 -69.00 25.10
N LEU A 12 12.87 -68.58 24.07
CA LEU A 12 12.03 -69.34 23.08
C LEU A 12 10.85 -70.23 23.61
N PHE A 13 9.69 -70.46 22.94
CA PHE A 13 9.30 -70.55 21.51
C PHE A 13 7.74 -70.44 21.37
N PHE A 14 7.26 -69.82 20.28
CA PHE A 14 5.96 -69.82 19.55
C PHE A 14 4.63 -70.38 20.13
N LEU A 15 3.53 -69.62 19.87
CA LEU A 15 2.36 -70.11 19.11
C LEU A 15 1.47 -68.98 18.55
N LEU A 16 0.84 -69.29 17.41
CA LEU A 16 0.20 -68.46 16.38
C LEU A 16 -0.86 -67.42 16.84
N ALA A 17 -0.85 -66.26 16.18
CA ALA A 17 -2.05 -65.48 15.88
C ALA A 17 -1.99 -64.99 14.43
N CYS A 18 -3.02 -65.34 13.65
CA CYS A 18 -3.20 -64.99 12.25
C CYS A 18 -3.20 -63.47 12.03
N ALA A 19 -2.19 -62.95 11.35
CA ALA A 19 -2.21 -61.60 10.78
C ALA A 19 -2.47 -61.73 9.27
N PHE A 20 -3.66 -61.33 8.85
CA PHE A 20 -3.99 -61.16 7.44
C PHE A 20 -2.98 -60.18 6.80
N PRO A 21 -2.52 -60.41 5.56
CA PRO A 21 -1.69 -59.43 4.87
C PRO A 21 -2.52 -58.15 4.67
N LEU A 22 -2.08 -57.05 5.31
CA LEU A 22 -2.55 -55.72 4.95
C LEU A 22 -2.20 -55.50 3.47
N PRO A 23 -3.16 -55.07 2.63
CA PRO A 23 -2.86 -54.76 1.24
C PRO A 23 -1.78 -53.68 1.19
N ALA A 24 -0.73 -53.90 0.38
CA ALA A 24 0.36 -52.96 0.18
C ALA A 24 -0.21 -51.55 -0.10
N GLN A 25 0.02 -50.63 0.84
CA GLN A 25 -0.49 -49.27 0.77
C GLN A 25 0.29 -48.54 -0.34
N GLN A 26 -0.29 -48.48 -1.53
CA GLN A 26 0.33 -47.81 -2.68
C GLN A 26 0.49 -46.32 -2.37
N SER A 27 1.70 -45.79 -2.56
CA SER A 27 2.02 -44.38 -2.34
C SER A 27 1.13 -43.47 -3.20
N PRO A 28 0.62 -42.35 -2.64
CA PRO A 28 -0.21 -41.42 -3.40
C PRO A 28 0.61 -40.68 -4.46
N VAL A 29 -0.03 -40.29 -5.56
CA VAL A 29 0.55 -39.52 -6.66
C VAL A 29 0.45 -38.03 -6.30
N LYS A 30 1.56 -37.30 -6.37
CA LYS A 30 1.54 -35.83 -6.28
C LYS A 30 0.98 -35.27 -7.60
N VAL A 31 -0.06 -34.45 -7.51
CA VAL A 31 -0.73 -33.88 -8.68
C VAL A 31 -0.58 -32.37 -8.64
N ARG A 32 0.01 -31.80 -9.69
CA ARG A 32 0.06 -30.35 -9.91
C ARG A 32 -0.99 -29.99 -10.96
N VAL A 33 -1.99 -29.20 -10.58
CA VAL A 33 -3.01 -28.67 -11.48
C VAL A 33 -2.59 -27.27 -11.91
N ARG A 34 -2.58 -26.99 -13.22
CA ARG A 34 -2.27 -25.68 -13.77
C ARG A 34 -3.39 -25.24 -14.70
N ILE A 35 -3.93 -24.05 -14.50
CA ILE A 35 -4.95 -23.47 -15.38
C ILE A 35 -4.39 -22.21 -16.02
N VAL A 36 -4.18 -22.27 -17.33
CA VAL A 36 -3.68 -21.15 -18.12
C VAL A 36 -4.45 -21.09 -19.43
N LEU A 37 -5.06 -19.93 -19.68
CA LEU A 37 -5.71 -19.64 -20.94
C LEU A 37 -4.87 -18.70 -21.79
N VAL A 38 -4.85 -18.91 -23.09
CA VAL A 38 -4.17 -18.06 -24.07
C VAL A 38 -5.21 -17.14 -24.70
N ASP A 39 -4.93 -15.84 -24.71
CA ASP A 39 -5.77 -14.86 -25.40
C ASP A 39 -5.50 -14.81 -26.92
N LYS A 40 -6.29 -14.02 -27.65
CA LYS A 40 -6.16 -13.86 -29.10
C LYS A 40 -4.81 -13.30 -29.55
N ASP A 41 -4.08 -12.65 -28.64
CA ASP A 41 -2.78 -12.01 -28.87
C ASP A 41 -1.63 -12.94 -28.40
N LEU A 42 -1.93 -14.22 -28.17
CA LEU A 42 -1.01 -15.28 -27.72
C LEU A 42 -0.41 -15.09 -26.33
N ASN A 43 -0.99 -14.23 -25.49
CA ASN A 43 -0.53 -14.08 -24.12
C ASN A 43 -1.12 -15.17 -23.21
N GLN A 44 -0.26 -15.79 -22.40
CA GLN A 44 -0.68 -16.71 -21.35
C GLN A 44 -1.29 -15.94 -20.18
N LYS A 45 -2.52 -16.29 -19.80
CA LYS A 45 -3.27 -15.76 -18.67
C LYS A 45 -3.51 -16.89 -17.66
N PRO A 46 -2.69 -16.96 -16.60
CA PRO A 46 -2.99 -17.85 -15.48
C PRO A 46 -4.36 -17.51 -14.89
N VAL A 47 -5.09 -18.54 -14.45
CA VAL A 47 -6.42 -18.36 -13.86
C VAL A 47 -6.31 -18.50 -12.34
N PRO A 48 -6.23 -17.40 -11.58
CA PRO A 48 -6.02 -17.45 -10.14
C PRO A 48 -7.30 -17.80 -9.38
N PHE A 49 -7.14 -18.38 -8.20
CA PHE A 49 -8.23 -18.62 -7.24
C PHE A 49 -9.40 -19.45 -7.77
N PHE A 50 -9.15 -20.31 -8.75
CA PHE A 50 -10.17 -21.10 -9.43
C PHE A 50 -10.24 -22.52 -8.89
N VAL A 51 -11.47 -23.02 -8.70
CA VAL A 51 -11.71 -24.34 -8.08
C VAL A 51 -11.76 -25.43 -9.14
N VAL A 52 -11.05 -26.53 -8.90
CA VAL A 52 -11.06 -27.74 -9.72
C VAL A 52 -11.42 -28.93 -8.83
N SER A 53 -12.40 -29.72 -9.25
CA SER A 53 -12.83 -30.93 -8.57
C SER A 53 -12.29 -32.17 -9.29
N LEU A 54 -11.56 -33.03 -8.58
CA LEU A 54 -11.08 -34.33 -9.04
C LEU A 54 -11.88 -35.45 -8.34
N LYS A 55 -12.69 -36.20 -9.09
CA LYS A 55 -13.55 -37.29 -8.58
C LYS A 55 -13.05 -38.65 -9.07
N GLY A 56 -12.65 -39.53 -8.16
CA GLY A 56 -12.17 -40.88 -8.47
C GLY A 56 -12.74 -41.93 -7.50
N GLY A 57 -13.57 -42.84 -8.02
CA GLY A 57 -14.28 -43.83 -7.21
C GLY A 57 -15.14 -43.17 -6.12
N VAL A 58 -14.80 -43.42 -4.86
CA VAL A 58 -15.49 -42.86 -3.67
C VAL A 58 -14.84 -41.56 -3.16
N LYS A 59 -13.67 -41.17 -3.69
CA LYS A 59 -12.94 -39.98 -3.24
C LYS A 59 -13.16 -38.79 -4.17
N THR A 60 -13.42 -37.64 -3.56
CA THR A 60 -13.46 -36.33 -4.22
C THR A 60 -12.42 -35.43 -3.57
N ALA A 61 -11.63 -34.73 -4.38
CA ALA A 61 -10.73 -33.68 -3.92
C ALA A 61 -11.00 -32.39 -4.68
N GLU A 62 -11.03 -31.28 -3.96
CA GLU A 62 -11.14 -29.95 -4.55
C GLU A 62 -9.86 -29.18 -4.28
N VAL A 63 -9.33 -28.57 -5.33
CA VAL A 63 -8.15 -27.70 -5.26
C VAL A 63 -8.49 -26.33 -5.78
N LYS A 64 -7.88 -25.29 -5.20
CA LYS A 64 -8.03 -23.90 -5.62
C LYS A 64 -6.67 -23.37 -6.09
N THR A 65 -6.61 -22.79 -7.28
CA THR A 65 -5.37 -22.25 -7.84
C THR A 65 -4.85 -21.02 -7.08
N GLY A 66 -3.52 -20.86 -7.02
CA GLY A 66 -2.83 -19.67 -6.53
C GLY A 66 -2.80 -18.54 -7.56
N LEU A 67 -2.07 -17.46 -7.27
CA LEU A 67 -1.94 -16.30 -8.17
C LEU A 67 -1.32 -16.63 -9.53
N ASP A 68 -0.50 -17.68 -9.57
CA ASP A 68 0.18 -18.22 -10.75
C ASP A 68 -0.69 -19.22 -11.54
N GLY A 69 -1.94 -19.42 -11.13
CA GLY A 69 -2.86 -20.37 -11.75
C GLY A 69 -2.55 -21.84 -11.46
N THR A 70 -1.70 -22.15 -10.46
CA THR A 70 -1.36 -23.53 -10.10
C THR A 70 -1.92 -23.97 -8.73
N ALA A 71 -2.14 -25.26 -8.55
CA ALA A 71 -2.49 -25.87 -7.27
C ALA A 71 -1.85 -27.25 -7.14
N GLU A 72 -1.49 -27.67 -5.93
CA GLU A 72 -0.95 -29.01 -5.67
C GLU A 72 -1.87 -29.83 -4.76
N THR A 73 -1.97 -31.13 -5.03
CA THR A 73 -2.68 -32.10 -4.18
C THR A 73 -2.04 -33.48 -4.26
N SER A 74 -2.44 -34.41 -3.42
CA SER A 74 -1.94 -35.79 -3.43
C SER A 74 -3.10 -36.76 -3.44
N LEU A 75 -3.15 -37.62 -4.46
CA LEU A 75 -4.29 -38.51 -4.72
C LEU A 75 -3.82 -39.95 -4.96
N PRO A 76 -4.56 -40.97 -4.49
CA PRO A 76 -4.28 -42.36 -4.84
C PRO A 76 -4.26 -42.57 -6.35
N ARG A 77 -3.47 -43.55 -6.81
CA ARG A 77 -3.47 -43.99 -8.22
C ARG A 77 -4.87 -44.44 -8.62
N GLY A 78 -5.30 -44.07 -9.82
CA GLY A 78 -6.65 -44.36 -10.28
C GLY A 78 -7.08 -43.44 -11.42
N ILE A 79 -8.31 -43.64 -11.88
CA ILE A 79 -8.93 -42.80 -12.90
C ILE A 79 -9.78 -41.75 -12.20
N TYR A 80 -9.56 -40.48 -12.53
CA TYR A 80 -10.26 -39.34 -11.96
C TYR A 80 -10.97 -38.57 -13.08
N THR A 81 -12.18 -38.14 -12.81
CA THR A 81 -12.87 -37.14 -13.63
C THR A 81 -12.57 -35.76 -13.05
N VAL A 82 -11.95 -34.92 -13.86
CA VAL A 82 -11.61 -33.53 -13.54
C VAL A 82 -12.74 -32.66 -14.05
N THR A 83 -13.38 -31.93 -13.14
CA THR A 83 -14.50 -31.03 -13.46
C THR A 83 -14.28 -29.65 -12.87
N THR A 84 -14.62 -28.61 -13.61
CA THR A 84 -14.69 -27.24 -13.08
C THR A 84 -16.14 -26.85 -12.79
N PRO A 85 -16.49 -26.43 -11.55
CA PRO A 85 -17.87 -26.12 -11.17
C PRO A 85 -18.38 -24.80 -11.78
N LYS A 86 -17.48 -23.92 -12.20
CA LYS A 86 -17.77 -22.70 -12.97
C LYS A 86 -16.98 -22.72 -14.27
N ALA A 87 -17.39 -21.93 -15.26
CA ALA A 87 -16.58 -21.67 -16.44
C ALA A 87 -15.68 -20.45 -16.21
N VAL A 88 -14.47 -20.49 -16.77
CA VAL A 88 -13.58 -19.32 -16.85
C VAL A 88 -13.97 -18.51 -18.07
N GLU A 89 -14.16 -17.20 -17.92
CA GLU A 89 -14.46 -16.33 -19.04
C GLU A 89 -13.20 -15.59 -19.50
N LEU A 90 -12.86 -15.73 -20.78
CA LEU A 90 -11.76 -14.99 -21.42
C LEU A 90 -12.19 -14.62 -22.85
N ALA A 91 -12.09 -13.34 -23.19
CA ALA A 91 -12.37 -12.82 -24.53
C ALA A 91 -13.75 -13.25 -25.12
N GLY A 92 -14.81 -13.23 -24.30
CA GLY A 92 -16.18 -13.55 -24.73
C GLY A 92 -16.45 -15.05 -24.94
N LYS A 93 -15.55 -15.91 -24.47
CA LYS A 93 -15.71 -17.37 -24.48
C LYS A 93 -15.66 -17.89 -23.05
N ARG A 94 -16.47 -18.93 -22.78
CA ARG A 94 -16.49 -19.63 -21.51
C ARG A 94 -15.81 -20.98 -21.66
N PHE A 95 -14.79 -21.20 -20.83
CA PHE A 95 -13.97 -22.40 -20.81
C PHE A 95 -14.33 -23.23 -19.58
N SER A 96 -14.70 -24.48 -19.79
CA SER A 96 -14.95 -25.43 -18.72
C SER A 96 -14.28 -26.76 -19.02
N TRP A 97 -13.89 -27.50 -18.00
CA TRP A 97 -13.20 -28.78 -18.18
C TRP A 97 -14.03 -29.89 -17.57
N ASN A 98 -14.18 -30.97 -18.35
CA ASN A 98 -14.74 -32.25 -17.92
C ASN A 98 -14.00 -33.35 -18.67
N LEU A 99 -12.93 -33.86 -18.07
CA LEU A 99 -12.03 -34.83 -18.71
C LEU A 99 -11.59 -35.90 -17.72
N GLN A 100 -11.33 -37.11 -18.23
CA GLN A 100 -10.81 -38.20 -17.41
C GLN A 100 -9.28 -38.25 -17.51
N VAL A 101 -8.63 -38.33 -16.35
CA VAL A 101 -7.19 -38.53 -16.24
C VAL A 101 -6.88 -39.80 -15.46
N LYS A 102 -5.89 -40.56 -15.93
CA LYS A 102 -5.31 -41.68 -15.20
C LYS A 102 -4.10 -41.16 -14.43
N LEU A 103 -4.14 -41.24 -13.11
CA LEU A 103 -3.01 -40.91 -12.24
C LEU A 103 -2.16 -42.16 -12.04
N SER A 104 -0.94 -42.13 -12.56
CA SER A 104 0.05 -43.20 -12.44
C SER A 104 1.45 -42.61 -12.25
N GLY A 105 2.27 -43.20 -11.38
CA GLY A 105 3.63 -42.70 -11.10
C GLY A 105 3.78 -42.08 -9.71
N GLY A 106 4.76 -41.17 -9.56
CA GLY A 106 5.05 -40.43 -8.32
C GLY A 106 4.58 -38.97 -8.34
N GLU A 107 4.72 -38.29 -9.49
CA GLU A 107 4.22 -36.93 -9.72
C GLU A 107 3.62 -36.82 -11.13
N GLN A 108 2.54 -36.04 -11.28
CA GLN A 108 1.86 -35.82 -12.55
C GLN A 108 1.30 -34.40 -12.65
N SER A 109 1.54 -33.73 -13.78
CA SER A 109 0.94 -32.42 -14.09
C SER A 109 -0.38 -32.59 -14.83
N LEU A 110 -1.36 -31.76 -14.48
CA LEU A 110 -2.67 -31.65 -15.11
C LEU A 110 -2.85 -30.22 -15.60
N ASP A 111 -2.63 -30.01 -16.89
CA ASP A 111 -2.72 -28.70 -17.51
C ASP A 111 -4.11 -28.51 -18.12
N LEU A 112 -4.87 -27.53 -17.62
CA LEU A 112 -6.18 -27.12 -18.12
C LEU A 112 -5.99 -25.84 -18.95
N ASN A 113 -6.20 -25.94 -20.27
CA ASN A 113 -5.93 -24.88 -21.25
C ASN A 113 -7.04 -24.78 -22.30
N ASN A 114 -6.88 -23.89 -23.28
CA ASN A 114 -7.85 -23.68 -24.36
C ASN A 114 -8.13 -24.95 -25.17
N ASP A 115 -7.11 -25.80 -25.38
CA ASP A 115 -7.18 -26.96 -26.29
C ASP A 115 -8.00 -28.11 -25.72
N ASN A 116 -8.02 -28.25 -24.38
CA ASN A 116 -8.76 -29.30 -23.69
C ASN A 116 -9.98 -28.81 -22.92
N ALA A 117 -10.37 -27.55 -23.13
CA ALA A 117 -11.59 -26.96 -22.59
C ALA A 117 -12.79 -27.21 -23.50
N LYS A 118 -13.94 -27.51 -22.89
CA LYS A 118 -15.24 -27.28 -23.53
C LYS A 118 -15.45 -25.77 -23.59
N THR A 119 -15.48 -25.25 -24.81
CA THR A 119 -15.65 -23.83 -25.09
C THR A 119 -17.08 -23.56 -25.52
N GLU A 120 -17.74 -22.65 -24.81
CA GLU A 120 -19.04 -22.11 -25.21
C GLU A 120 -18.84 -20.66 -25.62
N GLU A 121 -19.21 -20.32 -26.86
CA GLU A 121 -19.28 -18.92 -27.26
C GLU A 121 -20.42 -18.27 -26.49
N VAL A 122 -20.15 -17.10 -25.91
CA VAL A 122 -21.21 -16.29 -25.32
C VAL A 122 -22.03 -15.78 -26.51
N SER A 123 -23.08 -16.53 -26.87
CA SER A 123 -24.01 -16.13 -27.92
C SER A 123 -24.48 -14.72 -27.58
N LYS A 124 -24.29 -13.80 -28.53
CA LYS A 124 -24.78 -12.43 -28.48
C LYS A 124 -26.30 -12.47 -28.49
N ALA A 125 -26.90 -12.83 -27.35
CA ALA A 125 -28.30 -12.60 -27.10
C ALA A 125 -28.46 -11.09 -27.22
N ALA A 126 -29.32 -10.69 -28.15
CA ALA A 126 -29.73 -9.30 -28.30
C ALA A 126 -30.09 -8.76 -26.90
N PRO A 127 -29.66 -7.54 -26.55
CA PRO A 127 -30.18 -6.91 -25.35
C PRO A 127 -31.71 -6.92 -25.45
N PRO A 128 -32.45 -7.12 -24.35
CA PRO A 128 -33.86 -6.79 -24.38
C PRO A 128 -33.97 -5.33 -24.82
N GLU A 129 -34.49 -5.14 -26.02
CA GLU A 129 -34.78 -3.86 -26.63
C GLU A 129 -36.00 -3.28 -25.90
N SER A 130 -35.77 -2.77 -24.68
CA SER A 130 -36.52 -1.68 -24.05
C SER A 130 -36.07 -1.51 -22.59
N ALA A 131 -34.93 -0.85 -22.39
CA ALA A 131 -34.78 0.12 -21.32
C ALA A 131 -34.02 1.30 -21.90
N ASN A 132 -34.77 2.28 -22.39
CA ASN A 132 -34.22 3.55 -22.84
C ASN A 132 -33.34 4.19 -21.75
N GLY A 133 -32.07 4.43 -22.12
CA GLY A 133 -31.29 5.59 -21.66
C GLY A 133 -30.49 5.44 -20.37
N ARG A 134 -29.18 5.74 -20.48
CA ARG A 134 -28.19 6.09 -19.42
C ARG A 134 -27.15 5.05 -19.00
N GLY A 135 -26.65 4.21 -19.90
CA GLY A 135 -25.36 3.53 -19.71
C GLY A 135 -24.27 4.21 -20.56
N GLY A 136 -23.60 5.24 -20.03
CA GLY A 136 -22.51 5.89 -20.77
C GLY A 136 -21.30 4.97 -20.98
N ASP A 137 -20.56 5.14 -22.08
CA ASP A 137 -19.24 4.53 -22.25
C ASP A 137 -18.37 4.90 -21.03
N LEU A 138 -17.89 3.91 -20.28
CA LEU A 138 -17.04 4.14 -19.10
C LEU A 138 -15.80 4.95 -19.45
N SER A 139 -15.30 4.84 -20.69
CA SER A 139 -14.17 5.62 -21.16
C SER A 139 -14.51 7.11 -21.24
N GLU A 140 -15.72 7.45 -21.69
CA GLU A 140 -16.24 8.82 -21.69
C GLU A 140 -16.51 9.32 -20.28
N GLN A 141 -17.13 8.49 -19.44
CA GLN A 141 -17.36 8.81 -18.03
C GLN A 141 -16.03 9.10 -17.31
N PHE A 142 -15.02 8.27 -17.50
CA PHE A 142 -13.68 8.49 -16.95
C PHE A 142 -13.05 9.78 -17.44
N LYS A 143 -13.06 10.05 -18.76
CA LYS A 143 -12.52 11.30 -19.32
C LYS A 143 -13.19 12.54 -18.74
N ARG A 144 -14.51 12.49 -18.56
CA ARG A 144 -15.33 13.58 -18.03
C ARG A 144 -15.12 13.79 -16.53
N LEU A 145 -15.05 12.71 -15.76
CA LEU A 145 -15.12 12.76 -14.29
C LEU A 145 -13.76 12.64 -13.61
N LYS A 146 -12.69 12.19 -14.27
CA LYS A 146 -11.37 12.08 -13.63
C LYS A 146 -10.91 13.39 -13.00
N ASN A 147 -11.23 14.54 -13.61
CA ASN A 147 -10.83 15.84 -13.08
C ASN A 147 -11.72 16.35 -11.93
N SER A 148 -12.71 15.58 -11.49
CA SER A 148 -13.40 15.84 -10.22
C SER A 148 -12.69 15.22 -9.02
N VAL A 149 -11.79 14.27 -9.26
CA VAL A 149 -11.12 13.48 -8.22
C VAL A 149 -9.73 14.03 -7.92
N VAL A 150 -9.38 14.03 -6.64
CA VAL A 150 -8.09 14.49 -6.10
C VAL A 150 -7.57 13.54 -5.04
N THR A 151 -6.27 13.60 -4.76
CA THR A 151 -5.68 12.99 -3.57
C THR A 151 -5.79 13.97 -2.39
N VAL A 152 -6.33 13.51 -1.27
CA VAL A 152 -6.28 14.23 0.01
C VAL A 152 -5.08 13.70 0.79
N ARG A 153 -4.26 14.60 1.33
CA ARG A 153 -3.06 14.26 2.10
C ARG A 153 -3.13 14.86 3.49
N SER A 154 -2.82 14.04 4.49
CA SER A 154 -2.76 14.40 5.90
C SER A 154 -1.44 13.93 6.52
N GLU A 155 -1.17 14.29 7.77
CA GLU A 155 0.04 13.84 8.49
C GLU A 155 0.08 12.32 8.72
N LEU A 156 -1.08 11.66 8.67
CA LEU A 156 -1.23 10.24 8.99
C LEU A 156 -1.31 9.36 7.73
N GLY A 157 -1.39 9.97 6.55
CA GLY A 157 -1.45 9.25 5.29
C GLY A 157 -2.14 10.04 4.18
N HIS A 158 -2.85 9.31 3.33
CA HIS A 158 -3.54 9.89 2.19
C HIS A 158 -4.81 9.08 1.86
N GLY A 159 -5.68 9.69 1.09
CA GLY A 159 -6.86 9.07 0.51
C GLY A 159 -7.29 9.82 -0.74
N THR A 160 -8.46 9.46 -1.26
CA THR A 160 -9.11 10.15 -2.36
C THR A 160 -10.14 11.15 -1.81
N GLY A 161 -10.36 12.22 -2.55
CA GLY A 161 -11.50 13.11 -2.39
C GLY A 161 -12.01 13.59 -3.74
N PHE A 162 -13.09 14.36 -3.74
CA PHE A 162 -13.64 14.91 -4.97
C PHE A 162 -14.29 16.27 -4.78
N PHE A 163 -14.23 17.11 -5.81
CA PHE A 163 -14.87 18.42 -5.82
C PHE A 163 -16.40 18.27 -5.85
N VAL A 164 -17.10 19.00 -4.98
CA VAL A 164 -18.57 19.06 -4.96
C VAL A 164 -19.14 20.35 -5.53
N ASP A 165 -18.31 21.39 -5.69
CA ASP A 165 -18.68 22.62 -6.36
C ASP A 165 -17.48 23.36 -6.97
N ASN A 166 -17.77 24.39 -7.78
CA ASN A 166 -16.76 25.22 -8.43
C ASN A 166 -16.02 26.16 -7.44
N LYS A 167 -16.50 26.28 -6.20
CA LYS A 167 -15.87 27.12 -5.17
C LYS A 167 -14.71 26.41 -4.48
N GLY A 168 -14.47 25.13 -4.81
CA GLY A 168 -13.37 24.34 -4.28
C GLY A 168 -13.72 23.58 -3.02
N LEU A 169 -15.01 23.32 -2.76
CA LEU A 169 -15.37 22.35 -1.73
C LEU A 169 -15.01 20.94 -2.19
N VAL A 170 -14.33 20.19 -1.32
CA VAL A 170 -13.90 18.81 -1.57
C VAL A 170 -14.47 17.91 -0.47
N LEU A 171 -15.15 16.84 -0.86
CA LEU A 171 -15.56 15.77 0.06
C LEU A 171 -14.51 14.67 0.12
N THR A 172 -14.38 14.07 1.30
CA THR A 172 -13.56 12.88 1.57
C THR A 172 -14.07 12.19 2.84
N ASN A 173 -13.45 11.10 3.26
CA ASN A 173 -13.77 10.46 4.53
C ASN A 173 -13.15 11.18 5.74
N GLN A 174 -13.77 11.04 6.90
CA GLN A 174 -13.23 11.62 8.14
C GLN A 174 -11.93 10.91 8.55
N HIS A 175 -11.82 9.60 8.39
CA HIS A 175 -10.61 8.87 8.75
C HIS A 175 -9.39 9.26 7.88
N VAL A 176 -9.60 9.77 6.66
CA VAL A 176 -8.53 10.27 5.78
C VAL A 176 -7.92 11.56 6.32
N VAL A 177 -8.75 12.46 6.85
CA VAL A 177 -8.29 13.73 7.43
C VAL A 177 -7.83 13.57 8.89
N GLY A 178 -8.44 12.63 9.63
CA GLY A 178 -8.12 12.32 11.02
C GLY A 178 -8.15 13.55 11.93
N SER A 179 -7.20 13.60 12.86
CA SER A 179 -6.92 14.76 13.74
C SER A 179 -5.77 15.62 13.21
N SER A 180 -5.50 15.56 11.90
CA SER A 180 -4.29 16.15 11.33
C SER A 180 -4.28 17.67 11.39
N GLY A 181 -3.14 18.22 11.80
CA GLY A 181 -2.84 19.66 11.76
C GLY A 181 -2.42 20.16 10.38
N TYR A 182 -2.17 19.26 9.43
CA TYR A 182 -1.84 19.58 8.04
C TYR A 182 -2.75 18.84 7.09
N LEU A 183 -3.34 19.59 6.14
CA LEU A 183 -4.16 19.03 5.08
C LEU A 183 -3.76 19.67 3.76
N ALA A 184 -3.64 18.85 2.73
CA ALA A 184 -3.40 19.28 1.38
C ALA A 184 -4.26 18.49 0.40
N VAL A 185 -4.53 19.11 -0.74
CA VAL A 185 -5.16 18.47 -1.89
C VAL A 185 -4.17 18.48 -3.03
N GLN A 186 -3.96 17.32 -3.62
CA GLN A 186 -3.11 17.13 -4.77
C GLN A 186 -3.95 16.67 -5.96
N PHE A 187 -3.93 17.46 -7.02
CA PHE A 187 -4.74 17.24 -8.21
C PHE A 187 -4.09 16.27 -9.20
N ASP A 188 -2.77 16.36 -9.31
CA ASP A 188 -1.90 15.50 -10.13
C ASP A 188 -0.48 15.47 -9.53
N ARG A 189 0.52 14.97 -10.26
CA ARG A 189 1.88 14.81 -9.75
C ARG A 189 2.60 16.14 -9.48
N GLU A 190 2.11 17.26 -9.98
CA GLU A 190 2.78 18.58 -9.90
C GLU A 190 1.98 19.59 -9.06
N HIS A 191 0.66 19.49 -9.06
CA HIS A 191 -0.21 20.49 -8.46
C HIS A 191 -0.74 20.01 -7.10
N LYS A 192 -0.09 20.45 -6.02
CA LYS A 192 -0.54 20.28 -4.63
C LYS A 192 -0.71 21.63 -3.96
N ILE A 193 -1.81 21.83 -3.24
CA ILE A 193 -2.08 23.07 -2.48
C ILE A 193 -2.60 22.74 -1.08
N VAL A 194 -2.52 23.72 -0.18
CA VAL A 194 -3.09 23.60 1.17
C VAL A 194 -4.61 23.47 1.11
N ALA A 195 -5.15 22.63 1.98
CA ALA A 195 -6.59 22.47 2.18
C ALA A 195 -6.99 22.90 3.59
N LYS A 196 -8.15 23.53 3.70
CA LYS A 196 -8.74 23.92 4.98
C LYS A 196 -9.86 22.96 5.32
N LEU A 197 -9.83 22.37 6.51
CA LEU A 197 -10.97 21.64 7.04
C LEU A 197 -12.11 22.61 7.38
N ILE A 198 -13.27 22.40 6.77
CA ILE A 198 -14.48 23.21 7.03
C ILE A 198 -15.35 22.54 8.08
N ALA A 199 -15.57 21.23 7.94
CA ALA A 199 -16.33 20.42 8.87
C ALA A 199 -15.97 18.93 8.72
N ALA A 200 -16.17 18.16 9.77
CA ALA A 200 -16.05 16.71 9.75
C ALA A 200 -17.09 16.09 10.69
N ASP A 201 -17.56 14.90 10.33
CA ASP A 201 -18.45 14.07 11.15
C ASP A 201 -17.81 12.67 11.29
N PRO A 202 -17.16 12.38 12.43
CA PRO A 202 -16.54 11.08 12.68
C PRO A 202 -17.54 9.92 12.75
N ALA A 203 -18.80 10.14 13.14
CA ALA A 203 -19.78 9.07 13.25
C ALA A 203 -20.21 8.56 11.86
N LYS A 204 -20.32 9.50 10.93
CA LYS A 204 -20.68 9.25 9.52
C LYS A 204 -19.49 9.01 8.60
N ASP A 205 -18.27 9.18 9.12
CA ASP A 205 -17.02 9.09 8.36
C ASP A 205 -16.97 10.02 7.13
N VAL A 206 -17.39 11.27 7.29
CA VAL A 206 -17.37 12.28 6.21
C VAL A 206 -16.64 13.55 6.64
N ALA A 207 -15.90 14.15 5.73
CA ALA A 207 -15.23 15.42 5.93
C ALA A 207 -15.37 16.33 4.70
N LEU A 208 -15.48 17.63 4.97
CA LEU A 208 -15.59 18.69 3.98
C LEU A 208 -14.38 19.61 4.09
N LEU A 209 -13.60 19.66 3.01
CA LEU A 209 -12.44 20.52 2.84
C LEU A 209 -12.77 21.68 1.90
N TRP A 210 -11.98 22.74 1.98
CA TRP A 210 -12.00 23.84 1.04
C TRP A 210 -10.60 24.10 0.50
N VAL A 211 -10.49 24.37 -0.80
CA VAL A 211 -9.24 24.65 -1.51
C VAL A 211 -9.42 25.76 -2.54
N ASN A 212 -8.32 26.33 -3.02
CA ASN A 212 -8.34 27.31 -4.10
C ASN A 212 -8.30 26.63 -5.47
N THR A 213 -9.43 26.59 -6.17
CA THR A 213 -9.55 25.96 -7.50
C THR A 213 -8.83 26.71 -8.61
N ALA A 214 -8.38 27.96 -8.39
CA ALA A 214 -7.60 28.69 -9.39
C ALA A 214 -6.29 27.98 -9.77
N SER A 215 -5.75 27.18 -8.85
CA SER A 215 -4.55 26.37 -9.09
C SER A 215 -4.83 25.09 -9.89
N PHE A 216 -6.10 24.76 -10.15
CA PHE A 216 -6.55 23.57 -10.88
C PHE A 216 -7.56 23.95 -12.00
N PRO A 217 -7.11 24.57 -13.12
CA PRO A 217 -8.03 25.08 -14.15
C PRO A 217 -8.95 24.02 -14.78
N SER A 218 -8.49 22.77 -14.79
CA SER A 218 -9.22 21.63 -15.36
C SER A 218 -10.17 20.96 -14.35
N ALA A 219 -10.20 21.41 -13.09
CA ALA A 219 -11.04 20.82 -12.05
C ALA A 219 -12.52 21.01 -12.36
N VAL A 220 -13.31 19.95 -12.15
CA VAL A 220 -14.75 19.96 -12.38
C VAL A 220 -15.48 19.36 -11.17
N PRO A 221 -16.66 19.85 -10.77
CA PRO A 221 -17.43 19.21 -9.71
C PRO A 221 -17.94 17.83 -10.14
N ALA A 222 -17.91 16.88 -9.23
CA ALA A 222 -18.61 15.61 -9.39
C ALA A 222 -20.12 15.86 -9.21
N PRO A 223 -20.98 15.50 -10.18
CA PRO A 223 -22.42 15.63 -10.00
C PRO A 223 -22.90 14.73 -8.86
N LEU A 224 -23.58 15.27 -7.85
CA LEU A 224 -24.18 14.47 -6.79
C LEU A 224 -25.52 13.91 -7.25
N ALA A 225 -25.83 12.66 -6.90
CA ALA A 225 -27.14 12.10 -7.21
C ALA A 225 -28.23 12.84 -6.42
N PRO A 226 -29.38 13.17 -7.04
CA PRO A 226 -30.49 13.78 -6.32
C PRO A 226 -31.08 12.77 -5.33
N THR A 227 -31.30 13.21 -4.10
CA THR A 227 -31.88 12.38 -3.04
C THR A 227 -33.20 13.01 -2.60
N SER A 228 -34.31 12.27 -2.69
CA SER A 228 -35.57 12.64 -2.05
C SER A 228 -35.70 11.92 -0.70
N LYS A 229 -36.46 12.48 0.25
CA LYS A 229 -36.66 11.85 1.57
C LYS A 229 -37.18 10.41 1.39
N GLY A 230 -36.34 9.44 1.75
CA GLY A 230 -36.67 8.01 1.71
C GLY A 230 -36.32 7.27 0.42
N ALA A 231 -35.76 7.92 -0.61
CA ALA A 231 -35.29 7.24 -1.82
C ALA A 231 -33.75 7.18 -1.84
N THR A 232 -33.22 5.97 -1.96
CA THR A 232 -31.78 5.74 -2.20
C THR A 232 -31.51 5.97 -3.70
N PRO A 233 -30.44 6.70 -4.08
CA PRO A 233 -30.13 7.01 -5.48
C PRO A 233 -29.56 5.81 -6.26
N VAL A 234 -29.57 4.62 -5.65
CA VAL A 234 -29.02 3.37 -6.20
C VAL A 234 -29.82 2.18 -5.66
N GLN A 235 -29.86 1.08 -6.42
CA GLN A 235 -30.53 -0.17 -6.05
C GLN A 235 -29.56 -1.36 -6.03
N GLU A 236 -29.94 -2.44 -5.33
CA GLU A 236 -29.19 -3.71 -5.37
C GLU A 236 -29.14 -4.26 -6.80
N GLY A 237 -27.96 -4.73 -7.22
CA GLY A 237 -27.67 -5.16 -8.59
C GLY A 237 -27.30 -4.05 -9.56
N GLU A 238 -27.42 -2.77 -9.17
CA GLU A 238 -27.05 -1.64 -10.03
C GLU A 238 -25.54 -1.56 -10.21
N ARG A 239 -25.11 -1.28 -11.45
CA ARG A 239 -23.70 -1.10 -11.79
C ARG A 239 -23.19 0.23 -11.28
N VAL A 240 -21.98 0.20 -10.74
CA VAL A 240 -21.29 1.37 -10.20
C VAL A 240 -19.82 1.36 -10.60
N PHE A 241 -19.21 2.54 -10.57
CA PHE A 241 -17.78 2.67 -10.75
C PHE A 241 -17.21 3.73 -9.81
N THR A 242 -15.94 3.61 -9.46
CA THR A 242 -15.23 4.63 -8.70
C THR A 242 -14.01 5.08 -9.48
N ILE A 243 -13.65 6.34 -9.30
CA ILE A 243 -12.38 6.87 -9.75
C ILE A 243 -11.56 7.17 -8.50
N GLY A 244 -10.49 6.42 -8.31
CA GLY A 244 -9.56 6.57 -7.19
C GLY A 244 -8.29 7.30 -7.61
N SER A 245 -7.60 7.87 -6.62
CA SER A 245 -6.25 8.41 -6.78
C SER A 245 -5.29 7.66 -5.84
N PRO A 246 -4.83 6.46 -6.24
CA PRO A 246 -3.86 5.68 -5.46
C PRO A 246 -2.51 6.41 -5.36
N LEU A 247 -1.58 5.82 -4.60
CA LEU A 247 -0.22 6.32 -4.36
C LEU A 247 0.53 6.86 -5.59
N SER A 248 0.31 6.30 -6.79
CA SER A 248 0.93 6.75 -8.04
C SER A 248 0.46 8.14 -8.52
N LEU A 249 -0.60 8.69 -7.92
CA LEU A 249 -1.31 9.90 -8.34
C LEU A 249 -1.91 9.81 -9.76
N GLU A 250 -1.86 8.64 -10.37
CA GLU A 250 -2.56 8.32 -11.61
C GLU A 250 -3.97 7.85 -11.27
N LYS A 251 -4.96 8.49 -11.88
CA LYS A 251 -6.36 8.22 -11.58
C LYS A 251 -6.75 6.88 -12.19
N ILE A 252 -7.24 5.96 -11.36
CA ILE A 252 -7.68 4.64 -11.80
C ILE A 252 -9.19 4.55 -11.74
N ILE A 253 -9.78 3.80 -12.67
CA ILE A 253 -11.20 3.47 -12.65
C ILE A 253 -11.37 2.00 -12.26
N THR A 254 -12.26 1.76 -11.30
CA THR A 254 -12.68 0.41 -10.89
C THR A 254 -14.20 0.34 -11.00
N THR A 255 -14.73 -0.83 -11.35
CA THR A 255 -16.17 -1.05 -11.53
C THR A 255 -16.65 -2.21 -10.66
N GLY A 256 -17.92 -2.18 -10.28
CA GLY A 256 -18.60 -3.25 -9.56
C GLY A 256 -20.11 -3.09 -9.63
N ILE A 257 -20.82 -3.77 -8.74
CA ILE A 257 -22.26 -3.66 -8.52
C ILE A 257 -22.57 -3.36 -7.06
N ILE A 258 -23.74 -2.81 -6.78
CA ILE A 258 -24.26 -2.75 -5.41
C ILE A 258 -24.78 -4.12 -5.00
N SER A 259 -24.12 -4.75 -4.03
CA SER A 259 -24.51 -6.05 -3.46
C SER A 259 -25.60 -5.91 -2.40
N LYS A 260 -25.58 -4.82 -1.62
CA LYS A 260 -26.60 -4.55 -0.58
C LYS A 260 -26.77 -3.05 -0.34
N VAL A 261 -28.00 -2.61 -0.11
CA VAL A 261 -28.30 -1.25 0.38
C VAL A 261 -28.70 -1.33 1.86
N GLN A 262 -27.99 -0.58 2.71
CA GLN A 262 -28.32 -0.42 4.13
C GLN A 262 -28.59 1.05 4.47
N GLU A 263 -28.99 1.33 5.71
CA GLU A 263 -29.40 2.68 6.13
C GLU A 263 -28.30 3.73 5.90
N HIS A 264 -27.06 3.46 6.33
CA HIS A 264 -25.95 4.42 6.24
C HIS A 264 -24.85 4.02 5.25
N ILE A 265 -24.88 2.79 4.75
CA ILE A 265 -23.80 2.21 3.95
C ILE A 265 -24.34 1.43 2.76
N LEU A 266 -23.60 1.46 1.66
CA LEU A 266 -23.78 0.57 0.53
C LEU A 266 -22.68 -0.50 0.59
N ILE A 267 -23.04 -1.71 0.22
CA ILE A 267 -22.11 -2.82 0.11
C ILE A 267 -21.94 -3.13 -1.36
N SER A 268 -20.70 -3.23 -1.83
CA SER A 268 -20.36 -3.51 -3.22
C SER A 268 -19.23 -4.53 -3.32
N ASP A 269 -19.16 -5.22 -4.46
CA ASP A 269 -18.02 -6.06 -4.85
C ASP A 269 -16.87 -5.27 -5.49
N ILE A 270 -16.99 -3.94 -5.55
CA ILE A 270 -15.94 -3.07 -6.07
C ILE A 270 -14.67 -3.21 -5.23
N ASN A 271 -13.52 -3.37 -5.90
CA ASN A 271 -12.26 -3.52 -5.19
C ASN A 271 -11.77 -2.16 -4.66
N ILE A 272 -11.89 -1.93 -3.34
CA ILE A 272 -11.36 -0.75 -2.66
C ILE A 272 -10.02 -1.13 -2.02
N ASN A 273 -8.94 -0.51 -2.48
CA ASN A 273 -7.62 -0.61 -1.88
C ASN A 273 -7.29 0.65 -1.06
N PRO A 274 -6.33 0.59 -0.12
CA PRO A 274 -5.78 1.78 0.51
C PRO A 274 -5.40 2.84 -0.53
N GLY A 275 -5.81 4.08 -0.30
CA GLY A 275 -5.66 5.20 -1.25
C GLY A 275 -6.95 5.56 -2.01
N ASN A 276 -7.87 4.61 -2.22
CA ASN A 276 -9.17 4.89 -2.83
C ASN A 276 -10.24 5.35 -1.83
N SER A 277 -10.02 5.22 -0.51
CA SER A 277 -10.95 5.72 0.52
C SER A 277 -11.21 7.22 0.38
N GLY A 278 -12.46 7.64 0.53
CA GLY A 278 -12.94 9.01 0.44
C GLY A 278 -13.29 9.45 -0.98
N GLY A 279 -13.02 8.60 -1.97
CA GLY A 279 -13.34 8.85 -3.37
C GLY A 279 -14.82 8.69 -3.69
N PRO A 280 -15.27 9.23 -4.83
CA PRO A 280 -16.66 9.11 -5.25
C PRO A 280 -16.97 7.72 -5.80
N LEU A 281 -18.10 7.13 -5.38
CA LEU A 281 -18.76 6.04 -6.08
C LEU A 281 -19.84 6.63 -6.99
N PHE A 282 -19.75 6.36 -8.29
CA PHE A 282 -20.67 6.82 -9.32
C PHE A 282 -21.64 5.72 -9.76
N ASN A 283 -22.89 6.09 -10.03
CA ASN A 283 -23.82 5.27 -10.81
C ASN A 283 -23.55 5.42 -12.33
N ASP A 284 -24.28 4.68 -13.16
CA ASP A 284 -24.12 4.72 -14.63
C ASP A 284 -24.40 6.10 -15.27
N ALA A 285 -25.15 6.97 -14.58
CA ALA A 285 -25.35 8.36 -14.99
C ALA A 285 -24.14 9.27 -14.69
N GLY A 286 -23.11 8.75 -14.01
CA GLY A 286 -21.95 9.50 -13.56
C GLY A 286 -22.27 10.45 -12.41
N GLN A 287 -23.27 10.10 -11.60
CA GLN A 287 -23.65 10.84 -10.39
C GLN A 287 -23.13 10.10 -9.15
N VAL A 288 -22.60 10.85 -8.19
CA VAL A 288 -22.06 10.31 -6.94
C VAL A 288 -23.22 9.80 -6.07
N VAL A 289 -23.17 8.52 -5.73
CA VAL A 289 -24.12 7.83 -4.83
C VAL A 289 -23.49 7.49 -3.48
N GLY A 290 -22.17 7.62 -3.33
CA GLY A 290 -21.49 7.44 -2.05
C GLY A 290 -19.99 7.76 -2.08
N LEU A 291 -19.35 7.58 -0.92
CA LEU A 291 -17.91 7.72 -0.70
C LEU A 291 -17.32 6.35 -0.38
N THR A 292 -16.35 5.91 -1.18
CA THR A 292 -15.64 4.63 -0.99
C THR A 292 -14.94 4.61 0.38
N THR A 293 -15.08 3.54 1.18
CA THR A 293 -14.37 3.43 2.46
C THR A 293 -13.66 2.07 2.57
N PHE A 294 -12.37 2.11 2.93
CA PHE A 294 -11.59 0.93 3.30
C PHE A 294 -11.80 0.68 4.79
N GLY A 295 -12.84 -0.07 5.14
CA GLY A 295 -13.12 -0.40 6.53
C GLY A 295 -14.07 -1.58 6.65
N GLU A 296 -13.59 -2.66 7.28
CA GLU A 296 -14.45 -3.67 7.86
C GLU A 296 -15.23 -3.02 9.01
N ARG A 297 -16.46 -2.58 8.75
CA ARG A 297 -17.47 -2.54 9.80
C ARG A 297 -18.02 -3.96 9.92
N ASP A 298 -17.51 -4.70 10.90
CA ASP A 298 -17.91 -6.03 11.37
C ASP A 298 -18.72 -6.91 10.39
N GLY A 299 -18.09 -7.97 9.87
CA GLY A 299 -18.80 -9.13 9.30
C GLY A 299 -18.86 -9.21 7.77
N ALA A 300 -18.28 -8.26 7.04
CA ALA A 300 -18.10 -8.37 5.60
C ALA A 300 -16.82 -9.18 5.30
N GLY A 301 -16.97 -10.43 4.87
CA GLY A 301 -15.84 -11.27 4.48
C GLY A 301 -15.02 -10.69 3.31
N PRO A 302 -13.89 -11.32 2.94
CA PRO A 302 -13.00 -10.82 1.88
C PRO A 302 -13.73 -10.59 0.55
N GLY A 303 -13.47 -9.46 -0.10
CA GLY A 303 -14.06 -9.09 -1.40
C GLY A 303 -15.34 -8.24 -1.31
N VAL A 304 -15.64 -7.68 -0.14
CA VAL A 304 -16.81 -6.83 0.10
C VAL A 304 -16.34 -5.48 0.63
N SER A 305 -16.77 -4.42 -0.05
CA SER A 305 -16.36 -3.05 0.24
C SER A 305 -17.53 -2.24 0.81
N GLY A 306 -17.27 -1.48 1.86
CA GLY A 306 -18.19 -0.50 2.41
C GLY A 306 -18.14 0.82 1.65
N ILE A 307 -19.29 1.46 1.44
CA ILE A 307 -19.40 2.79 0.84
C ILE A 307 -20.34 3.64 1.69
N VAL A 308 -19.86 4.76 2.21
CA VAL A 308 -20.70 5.72 2.93
C VAL A 308 -21.69 6.34 1.94
N ARG A 309 -22.98 6.30 2.24
CA ARG A 309 -24.02 6.86 1.38
C ARG A 309 -23.86 8.37 1.19
N ILE A 310 -24.10 8.89 0.00
CA ILE A 310 -23.94 10.33 -0.28
C ILE A 310 -24.86 11.19 0.61
N GLU A 311 -26.03 10.65 0.97
CA GLU A 311 -26.99 11.21 1.90
C GLU A 311 -26.37 11.60 3.24
N GLU A 312 -25.38 10.84 3.72
CA GLU A 312 -24.69 11.12 4.98
C GLU A 312 -23.88 12.41 4.92
N ALA A 313 -23.39 12.79 3.73
CA ALA A 313 -22.61 14.00 3.52
C ALA A 313 -23.47 15.23 3.21
N LEU A 314 -24.71 15.07 2.74
CA LEU A 314 -25.53 16.20 2.26
C LEU A 314 -25.80 17.24 3.34
N THR A 315 -26.18 16.82 4.54
CA THR A 315 -26.41 17.73 5.67
C THR A 315 -25.11 18.47 6.05
N LEU A 316 -23.97 17.78 6.03
CA LEU A 316 -22.67 18.38 6.31
C LEU A 316 -22.33 19.47 5.29
N ILE A 317 -22.56 19.20 4.00
CA ILE A 317 -22.36 20.20 2.93
C ILE A 317 -23.26 21.40 3.14
N GLU A 318 -24.57 21.18 3.31
CA GLU A 318 -25.56 22.26 3.35
C GLU A 318 -25.32 23.22 4.53
N MET A 319 -25.08 22.67 5.72
CA MET A 319 -24.84 23.47 6.93
C MET A 319 -23.53 24.27 6.87
N ASN A 320 -22.57 23.87 6.02
CA ASN A 320 -21.22 24.41 6.06
C ASN A 320 -20.76 25.09 4.77
N ARG A 321 -21.53 25.02 3.67
CA ARG A 321 -21.18 25.67 2.39
C ARG A 321 -20.94 27.17 2.55
N ALA A 322 -21.71 27.83 3.42
CA ALA A 322 -21.55 29.26 3.71
C ALA A 322 -20.18 29.60 4.35
N LYS A 323 -19.51 28.65 5.01
CA LYS A 323 -18.17 28.84 5.58
C LYS A 323 -17.06 28.86 4.53
N ALA A 324 -17.33 28.35 3.33
CA ALA A 324 -16.46 28.44 2.15
C ALA A 324 -16.82 29.66 1.29
N THR A 325 -16.92 30.82 1.94
CA THR A 325 -17.13 32.13 1.32
C THR A 325 -16.01 33.08 1.76
N GLY A 326 -15.65 34.03 0.89
CA GLY A 326 -14.54 34.96 1.14
C GLY A 326 -13.22 34.50 0.51
N VAL A 327 -12.10 34.72 1.20
CA VAL A 327 -10.76 34.43 0.68
C VAL A 327 -10.47 32.93 0.79
N PRO A 328 -10.23 32.23 -0.33
CA PRO A 328 -9.89 30.80 -0.29
C PRO A 328 -8.54 30.57 0.39
N PRO A 329 -8.23 29.33 0.81
CA PRO A 329 -6.89 28.97 1.26
C PRO A 329 -5.84 29.32 0.21
N SER A 330 -4.57 29.38 0.63
CA SER A 330 -3.49 29.72 -0.31
C SER A 330 -3.51 28.80 -1.53
N GLY A 331 -3.49 29.39 -2.72
CA GLY A 331 -3.33 28.66 -3.98
C GLY A 331 -1.87 28.37 -4.34
N THR A 332 -0.92 28.80 -3.50
CA THR A 332 0.51 28.55 -3.72
C THR A 332 0.78 27.05 -3.78
N LEU A 333 1.45 26.63 -4.86
CA LEU A 333 1.85 25.24 -5.02
C LEU A 333 2.83 24.83 -3.92
N LEU A 334 2.50 23.74 -3.24
CA LEU A 334 3.35 23.07 -2.26
C LEU A 334 4.35 22.15 -2.99
N PRO A 335 5.54 21.91 -2.41
CA PRO A 335 6.51 20.99 -2.98
C PRO A 335 5.92 19.59 -3.14
N VAL A 336 6.18 18.93 -4.27
CA VAL A 336 5.77 17.56 -4.56
C VAL A 336 7.00 16.64 -4.62
N GLU A 337 6.78 15.33 -4.50
CA GLU A 337 7.85 14.36 -4.74
C GLU A 337 8.38 14.50 -6.17
N PRO A 338 9.71 14.41 -6.38
CA PRO A 338 10.26 14.47 -7.73
C PRO A 338 9.69 13.38 -8.64
N LEU A 339 9.29 13.78 -9.85
CA LEU A 339 8.77 12.85 -10.87
C LEU A 339 9.83 11.86 -11.38
N THR A 340 11.10 12.26 -11.29
CA THR A 340 12.23 11.43 -11.67
C THR A 340 12.62 10.61 -10.43
N PRO A 341 12.59 9.26 -10.51
CA PRO A 341 13.06 8.42 -9.42
C PRO A 341 14.57 8.56 -9.24
N TYR A 342 15.07 8.20 -8.07
CA TYR A 342 16.50 8.15 -7.81
C TYR A 342 17.15 7.05 -8.67
N PRO A 343 18.28 7.33 -9.35
CA PRO A 343 18.89 6.36 -10.26
C PRO A 343 19.50 5.16 -9.51
N ILE A 344 19.11 3.95 -9.91
CA ILE A 344 19.60 2.67 -9.33
C ILE A 344 21.13 2.59 -9.35
N GLU A 345 21.78 3.06 -10.42
CA GLU A 345 23.24 3.06 -10.51
C GLU A 345 23.90 3.95 -9.46
N GLY A 346 23.24 5.04 -9.05
CA GLY A 346 23.65 5.87 -7.93
C GLY A 346 23.59 5.12 -6.59
N LEU A 347 22.53 4.31 -6.38
CA LEU A 347 22.37 3.48 -5.18
C LEU A 347 23.43 2.38 -5.12
N LYS A 348 23.64 1.66 -6.24
CA LYS A 348 24.69 0.63 -6.35
C LYS A 348 26.09 1.21 -6.13
N ALA A 349 26.35 2.42 -6.63
CA ALA A 349 27.64 3.09 -6.42
C ALA A 349 27.88 3.44 -4.94
N ALA A 350 26.82 3.81 -4.20
CA ALA A 350 26.93 4.09 -2.78
C ALA A 350 27.29 2.86 -1.95
N LEU A 351 26.76 1.67 -2.28
CA LEU A 351 27.11 0.41 -1.62
C LEU A 351 28.59 0.03 -1.78
N LYS A 352 29.21 0.38 -2.92
CA LYS A 352 30.60 0.02 -3.22
C LYS A 352 31.64 0.88 -2.49
N ARG A 353 31.22 1.95 -1.79
CA ARG A 353 32.14 2.82 -1.06
C ARG A 353 32.69 2.06 0.17
N GLU A 354 34.01 1.85 0.21
CA GLU A 354 34.68 1.05 1.25
C GLU A 354 34.52 1.58 2.68
N LYS A 355 34.25 2.88 2.87
CA LYS A 355 34.07 3.51 4.18
C LYS A 355 32.76 4.29 4.20
N PHE A 356 31.71 3.66 4.71
CA PHE A 356 30.49 4.37 5.06
C PHE A 356 30.55 4.90 6.50
N ASP A 357 30.14 6.15 6.70
CA ASP A 357 30.05 6.79 8.01
C ASP A 357 28.60 7.23 8.30
N ALA A 358 27.95 6.55 9.25
CA ALA A 358 26.57 6.84 9.65
C ALA A 358 26.44 8.07 10.55
N ARG A 359 27.53 8.50 11.20
CA ARG A 359 27.49 9.53 12.25
C ARG A 359 26.85 10.85 11.81
N PRO A 360 27.04 11.36 10.57
CA PRO A 360 26.42 12.61 10.14
C PRO A 360 24.89 12.54 10.06
N TYR A 361 24.30 11.35 9.99
CA TYR A 361 22.88 11.11 9.78
C TYR A 361 22.10 10.88 11.09
N TYR A 362 22.78 10.56 12.19
CA TYR A 362 22.15 10.28 13.48
C TYR A 362 22.59 11.32 14.52
N LEU A 363 21.65 12.15 14.94
CA LEU A 363 21.91 13.32 15.78
C LEU A 363 21.13 13.23 17.10
N SER A 364 21.78 13.67 18.17
CA SER A 364 21.15 13.83 19.49
C SER A 364 20.84 15.32 19.70
N VAL A 365 19.56 15.66 19.83
CA VAL A 365 19.09 17.06 19.88
C VAL A 365 18.16 17.25 21.08
N GLY A 366 18.68 17.82 22.18
CA GLY A 366 17.92 17.96 23.42
C GLY A 366 17.33 16.62 23.88
N ASP A 367 16.01 16.57 24.07
CA ASP A 367 15.25 15.38 24.45
C ASP A 367 14.85 14.48 23.25
N PHE A 368 15.34 14.77 22.05
CA PHE A 368 15.03 14.03 20.82
C PHE A 368 16.26 13.34 20.21
N ASN A 369 16.00 12.20 19.57
CA ASN A 369 16.87 11.61 18.56
C ASN A 369 16.37 12.07 17.19
N VAL A 370 17.28 12.53 16.35
CA VAL A 370 17.00 12.95 14.98
C VAL A 370 17.75 12.02 14.04
N ALA A 371 17.07 11.41 13.08
CA ALA A 371 17.68 10.63 12.02
C ALA A 371 17.40 11.30 10.67
N LEU A 372 18.44 11.38 9.85
CA LEU A 372 18.39 11.88 8.48
C LEU A 372 18.44 10.68 7.56
N SER A 373 17.52 10.60 6.60
CA SER A 373 17.46 9.51 5.64
C SER A 373 17.57 10.06 4.21
N THR A 374 18.33 9.33 3.41
CA THR A 374 18.60 9.61 2.00
C THR A 374 18.46 8.30 1.23
N PRO A 375 18.12 8.32 -0.06
CA PRO A 375 17.92 7.09 -0.82
C PRO A 375 19.13 6.14 -0.79
N PRO A 376 20.39 6.62 -0.91
CA PRO A 376 21.57 5.76 -0.75
C PRO A 376 21.73 5.15 0.64
N LEU A 377 21.35 5.88 1.70
CA LEU A 377 21.43 5.39 3.08
C LEU A 377 20.41 4.28 3.30
N ASP A 378 19.14 4.54 2.96
CA ASP A 378 18.05 3.58 3.15
C ASP A 378 18.31 2.29 2.38
N PHE A 379 18.76 2.41 1.13
CA PHE A 379 19.11 1.27 0.29
C PHE A 379 20.22 0.41 0.93
N ARG A 380 21.20 1.05 1.55
CA ARG A 380 22.30 0.35 2.22
C ARG A 380 21.86 -0.34 3.51
N GLU A 381 21.02 0.31 4.31
CA GLU A 381 20.46 -0.29 5.54
C GLU A 381 19.60 -1.51 5.21
N GLN A 382 18.74 -1.42 4.19
CA GLN A 382 17.93 -2.55 3.71
C GLN A 382 18.80 -3.73 3.25
N GLU A 383 19.87 -3.47 2.49
CA GLU A 383 20.77 -4.53 2.04
C GLU A 383 21.57 -5.15 3.19
N GLU A 384 22.02 -4.35 4.16
CA GLU A 384 22.68 -4.88 5.37
C GLU A 384 21.73 -5.77 6.18
N GLU A 385 20.47 -5.37 6.36
CA GLU A 385 19.44 -6.18 7.00
C GLU A 385 19.16 -7.48 6.25
N ARG A 386 19.07 -7.43 4.92
CA ARG A 386 18.91 -8.62 4.07
C ARG A 386 20.07 -9.58 4.26
N LEU A 387 21.31 -9.10 4.18
CA LEU A 387 22.51 -9.91 4.38
C LEU A 387 22.58 -10.50 5.80
N GLN A 388 22.15 -9.76 6.82
CA GLN A 388 22.06 -10.26 8.19
C GLN A 388 20.98 -11.34 8.34
N ALA A 389 19.80 -11.14 7.74
CA ALA A 389 18.70 -12.11 7.74
C ALA A 389 19.11 -13.40 7.03
N GLU A 390 19.82 -13.31 5.91
CA GLU A 390 20.39 -14.46 5.18
C GLU A 390 21.43 -15.20 6.03
N ARG A 391 22.38 -14.50 6.63
CA ARG A 391 23.37 -15.10 7.55
C ARG A 391 22.70 -15.78 8.74
N ALA A 392 21.63 -15.18 9.28
CA ALA A 392 20.86 -15.77 10.37
C ALA A 392 20.08 -17.03 9.92
N ARG A 393 19.47 -17.00 8.73
CA ARG A 393 18.81 -18.16 8.09
C ARG A 393 19.81 -19.30 7.88
N GLN A 394 20.98 -19.02 7.31
CA GLN A 394 22.05 -20.01 7.13
C GLN A 394 22.52 -20.59 8.47
N LYS A 395 22.70 -19.78 9.52
CA LYS A 395 23.04 -20.27 10.86
C LYS A 395 21.97 -21.16 11.47
N ARG A 396 20.68 -20.87 11.25
CA ARG A 396 19.55 -21.73 11.69
C ARG A 396 19.53 -23.06 10.94
N ASN A 397 19.74 -23.03 9.62
CA ASN A 397 19.77 -24.24 8.79
C ASN A 397 20.98 -25.12 9.11
N LYS A 398 22.14 -24.51 9.42
CA LYS A 398 23.34 -25.25 9.84
C LYS A 398 23.21 -25.93 11.22
N LYS A 399 22.25 -25.52 12.06
CA LYS A 399 21.89 -26.22 13.31
C LYS A 399 20.93 -27.41 13.10
N HIS A 400 20.35 -27.54 11.90
CA HIS A 400 19.55 -28.68 11.48
C HIS A 400 20.31 -29.50 10.42
N GLN A 401 21.54 -29.90 10.74
CA GLN A 401 22.22 -30.95 9.99
C GLN A 401 21.74 -32.31 10.50
N ASP A 402 20.54 -32.68 10.08
CA ASP A 402 20.26 -34.00 9.53
C ASP A 402 18.96 -33.92 8.70
N THR A 403 19.09 -34.29 7.43
CA THR A 403 18.07 -34.41 6.38
C THR A 403 17.59 -33.13 5.69
N VAL A 404 18.17 -32.93 4.50
CA VAL A 404 17.60 -32.59 3.19
C VAL A 404 18.48 -31.52 2.52
N ALA A 405 19.10 -31.93 1.41
CA ALA A 405 19.79 -31.04 0.50
C ALA A 405 18.79 -29.99 0.00
N SER A 406 18.97 -28.73 0.40
CA SER A 406 18.25 -27.62 -0.21
C SER A 406 18.91 -27.31 -1.55
N GLU A 407 18.16 -27.59 -2.61
CA GLU A 407 18.38 -27.12 -3.97
C GLU A 407 18.66 -25.61 -3.99
N ASP A 408 19.47 -25.22 -4.98
CA ASP A 408 19.74 -23.86 -5.41
C ASP A 408 18.49 -22.98 -5.36
N ASP A 409 18.57 -21.89 -4.60
CA ASP A 409 17.70 -20.74 -4.82
C ASP A 409 18.44 -19.47 -4.39
N SER A 410 19.52 -19.18 -5.13
CA SER A 410 20.26 -17.93 -5.00
C SER A 410 20.25 -17.17 -6.31
N ASP A 411 19.09 -17.02 -6.95
CA ASP A 411 18.87 -16.01 -7.99
C ASP A 411 17.37 -15.89 -8.34
N ALA A 412 16.50 -15.54 -7.39
CA ALA A 412 15.31 -14.69 -7.64
C ALA A 412 14.63 -14.24 -6.33
N PRO A 413 14.10 -13.00 -6.25
CA PRO A 413 14.11 -11.96 -7.28
C PRO A 413 14.95 -10.75 -6.85
N LYS A 414 16.08 -10.54 -7.55
CA LYS A 414 16.61 -9.18 -7.81
C LYS A 414 15.57 -8.28 -8.50
N GLU A 415 14.44 -8.84 -8.96
CA GLU A 415 13.31 -8.17 -9.62
C GLU A 415 12.43 -7.33 -8.68
N TRP A 416 12.41 -7.57 -7.34
CA TRP A 416 11.59 -6.75 -6.43
C TRP A 416 12.14 -5.33 -6.22
N LEU A 417 13.42 -5.12 -6.55
CA LEU A 417 14.04 -3.79 -6.66
C LEU A 417 13.60 -3.04 -7.92
N GLU A 418 13.05 -3.74 -8.91
CA GLU A 418 12.61 -3.17 -10.17
C GLU A 418 11.10 -2.87 -10.20
N ASP A 419 10.28 -3.59 -9.43
CA ASP A 419 8.81 -3.46 -9.49
C ASP A 419 8.14 -3.20 -8.12
N ALA A 420 8.14 -1.91 -7.73
CA ALA A 420 7.03 -1.16 -7.13
C ALA A 420 7.54 0.25 -6.71
N GLY A 421 7.27 1.30 -7.50
CA GLY A 421 7.42 2.69 -7.03
C GLY A 421 8.84 3.22 -6.78
N ALA A 422 9.84 2.64 -7.46
CA ALA A 422 11.19 3.14 -7.74
C ALA A 422 11.68 4.35 -6.90
N HIS A 423 12.36 4.06 -5.78
CA HIS A 423 13.25 4.95 -5.00
C HIS A 423 12.98 6.47 -5.15
N PRO A 424 12.01 7.05 -4.42
CA PRO A 424 11.76 8.49 -4.50
C PRO A 424 13.02 9.26 -4.12
N ALA A 425 13.38 10.27 -4.90
CA ALA A 425 14.48 11.16 -4.57
C ALA A 425 14.00 12.19 -3.54
N VAL A 426 13.88 11.79 -2.27
CA VAL A 426 13.44 12.66 -1.17
C VAL A 426 14.44 12.62 -0.03
N PHE A 427 14.54 13.73 0.69
CA PHE A 427 15.31 13.85 1.93
C PHE A 427 14.38 13.74 3.12
N GLU A 428 14.59 12.76 3.99
CA GLU A 428 13.72 12.51 5.13
C GLU A 428 14.36 12.91 6.45
N VAL A 429 13.56 13.54 7.31
CA VAL A 429 13.96 13.87 8.68
C VAL A 429 13.01 13.22 9.65
N TYR A 430 13.55 12.35 10.48
CA TYR A 430 12.86 11.65 11.55
C TYR A 430 13.20 12.29 12.89
N VAL A 431 12.19 12.60 13.70
CA VAL A 431 12.38 13.13 15.05
C VAL A 431 11.59 12.29 16.04
N GLN A 432 12.29 11.65 16.97
CA GLN A 432 11.70 10.78 17.97
C GLN A 432 12.13 11.19 19.37
N ALA A 433 11.18 11.25 20.31
CA ALA A 433 11.46 11.54 21.70
C ALA A 433 12.32 10.43 22.32
N LYS A 434 13.32 10.81 23.13
CA LYS A 434 14.14 9.87 23.90
C LYS A 434 13.31 9.29 25.03
N ALA A 435 13.42 7.98 25.22
CA ALA A 435 12.96 7.30 26.42
C ALA A 435 14.09 7.27 27.46
N LYS A 436 13.85 7.76 28.67
CA LYS A 436 14.78 7.53 29.80
C LYS A 436 14.02 7.27 31.09
N GLU A 437 14.72 6.69 32.05
CA GLU A 437 14.23 6.51 33.40
C GLU A 437 13.99 7.87 34.08
N GLY A 438 12.96 7.98 34.92
CA GLY A 438 12.75 9.15 35.77
C GLY A 438 13.81 9.23 36.86
N VAL A 439 14.28 10.43 37.23
CA VAL A 439 15.39 10.61 38.19
C VAL A 439 15.11 9.90 39.52
N GLY A 440 13.91 10.03 40.08
CA GLY A 440 13.52 9.33 41.31
C GLY A 440 13.37 7.82 41.15
N ALA A 441 12.91 7.34 39.99
CA ALA A 441 12.82 5.90 39.69
C ALA A 441 14.22 5.27 39.54
N GLY A 442 15.14 5.97 38.87
CA GLY A 442 16.53 5.55 38.73
C GLY A 442 17.27 5.53 40.07
N PHE A 443 17.04 6.52 40.94
CA PHE A 443 17.58 6.51 42.30
C PHE A 443 17.03 5.34 43.13
N GLY A 444 15.71 5.12 43.12
CA GLY A 444 15.08 4.01 43.81
C GLY A 444 15.58 2.64 43.31
N ARG A 445 15.81 2.50 42.00
CA ARG A 445 16.43 1.29 41.45
C ARG A 445 17.88 1.16 41.92
N ALA A 446 18.70 2.19 41.79
CA ALA A 446 20.12 2.14 42.16
C ALA A 446 20.37 1.81 43.64
N PHE A 447 19.51 2.29 44.56
CA PHE A 447 19.75 2.19 46.01
C PHE A 447 18.78 1.29 46.78
N LEU A 448 17.55 1.08 46.30
CA LEU A 448 16.54 0.28 47.01
C LEU A 448 16.27 -1.07 46.33
N THR A 449 16.18 -1.09 45.01
CA THR A 449 15.79 -2.28 44.24
C THR A 449 16.64 -2.45 42.97
N PRO A 450 17.95 -2.75 43.08
CA PRO A 450 18.89 -2.77 41.94
C PRO A 450 18.55 -3.80 40.86
N ASN A 451 17.82 -4.85 41.22
CA ASN A 451 17.35 -5.89 40.30
C ASN A 451 15.97 -5.61 39.69
N ALA A 452 15.30 -4.51 40.06
CA ALA A 452 14.04 -4.13 39.45
C ALA A 452 14.25 -3.60 38.02
N PRO A 453 13.30 -3.81 37.09
CA PRO A 453 13.42 -3.33 35.73
C PRO A 453 13.39 -1.79 35.68
N ALA A 454 14.18 -1.20 34.77
CA ALA A 454 14.21 0.23 34.57
C ALA A 454 12.87 0.73 34.00
N LYS A 455 12.25 1.71 34.66
CA LYS A 455 10.95 2.27 34.24
C LYS A 455 11.16 3.46 33.33
N LEU A 456 11.05 3.25 32.02
CA LEU A 456 11.28 4.29 31.02
C LEU A 456 9.99 5.03 30.68
N LYS A 457 10.12 6.34 30.40
CA LYS A 457 9.08 7.19 29.84
C LYS A 457 9.67 8.11 28.78
N PHE A 458 8.86 8.56 27.84
CA PHE A 458 9.26 9.59 26.89
C PHE A 458 9.52 10.92 27.62
N LYS A 459 10.54 11.66 27.18
CA LYS A 459 10.96 12.90 27.84
C LYS A 459 10.24 14.15 27.36
N ALA A 460 9.59 14.08 26.19
CA ALA A 460 8.85 15.15 25.55
C ALA A 460 7.90 14.56 24.51
N ASP A 461 6.91 15.32 24.07
CA ASP A 461 6.11 14.98 22.89
C ASP A 461 6.41 15.92 21.73
N PHE A 462 6.71 15.33 20.57
CA PHE A 462 6.90 16.08 19.34
C PHE A 462 5.61 16.78 18.90
N GLN A 463 5.69 18.06 18.55
CA GLN A 463 4.59 18.82 17.97
C GLN A 463 4.77 19.09 16.48
N LYS A 464 5.89 19.69 16.08
CA LYS A 464 6.24 19.96 14.67
C LYS A 464 7.73 20.24 14.53
N MET A 465 8.22 20.28 13.30
CA MET A 465 9.56 20.78 13.00
C MET A 465 9.55 21.71 11.78
N GLN A 466 10.59 22.54 11.69
CA GLN A 466 10.84 23.40 10.55
C GLN A 466 12.31 23.29 10.16
N LEU A 467 12.57 23.16 8.86
CA LEU A 467 13.91 23.09 8.29
C LEU A 467 14.23 24.41 7.60
N PHE A 468 15.44 24.92 7.78
CA PHE A 468 15.89 26.17 7.17
C PHE A 468 17.20 25.98 6.42
N CYS A 469 17.29 26.63 5.26
CA CYS A 469 18.50 26.83 4.48
C CYS A 469 18.83 28.33 4.50
N GLY A 470 19.81 28.72 5.31
CA GLY A 470 20.02 30.10 5.73
C GLY A 470 18.85 30.60 6.58
N GLU A 471 18.26 31.73 6.17
CA GLU A 471 17.05 32.28 6.81
C GLU A 471 15.74 31.85 6.13
N LYS A 472 15.82 31.11 5.01
CA LYS A 472 14.64 30.66 4.28
C LYS A 472 14.17 29.32 4.85
N GLU A 473 12.90 29.28 5.28
CA GLU A 473 12.24 28.02 5.62
C GLU A 473 12.05 27.17 4.35
N VAL A 474 12.48 25.91 4.43
CA VAL A 474 12.27 24.91 3.40
C VAL A 474 10.92 24.26 3.68
N GLN A 475 9.98 24.43 2.75
CA GLN A 475 8.67 23.80 2.87
C GLN A 475 8.81 22.27 2.69
N PRO A 476 8.25 21.45 3.58
CA PRO A 476 8.26 20.02 3.41
C PRO A 476 7.33 19.59 2.26
N ILE A 477 7.71 18.52 1.57
CA ILE A 477 6.82 17.79 0.66
C ILE A 477 5.70 17.15 1.49
N HIS A 478 6.05 16.42 2.55
CA HIS A 478 5.10 15.80 3.47
C HIS A 478 5.52 16.06 4.90
N PRO A 479 4.83 16.96 5.64
CA PRO A 479 4.96 17.01 7.08
C PRO A 479 4.14 15.88 7.71
N GLY A 480 4.74 15.16 8.64
CA GLY A 480 4.12 14.01 9.29
C GLY A 480 4.32 14.03 10.80
N ARG A 481 3.25 13.75 11.53
CA ARG A 481 3.21 13.60 12.98
C ARG A 481 2.42 12.35 13.32
N VAL A 482 3.15 11.29 13.67
CA VAL A 482 2.59 9.94 13.79
C VAL A 482 2.59 9.52 15.27
N PRO A 483 1.47 9.04 15.83
CA PRO A 483 1.43 8.51 17.18
C PRO A 483 2.30 7.24 17.27
N VAL A 484 3.01 7.09 18.38
CA VAL A 484 3.84 5.92 18.69
C VAL A 484 3.50 5.48 20.10
N SER A 485 3.00 4.25 20.23
CA SER A 485 2.82 3.59 21.53
C SER A 485 3.88 2.51 21.70
N VAL A 486 4.50 2.48 22.86
CA VAL A 486 5.49 1.46 23.23
C VAL A 486 4.99 0.72 24.45
N SER A 487 4.77 -0.59 24.29
CA SER A 487 4.44 -1.51 25.37
C SER A 487 5.49 -2.61 25.41
N VAL A 488 6.50 -2.43 26.26
CA VAL A 488 7.61 -3.37 26.45
C VAL A 488 7.70 -3.73 27.93
N HIS A 489 7.62 -5.03 28.21
CA HIS A 489 7.79 -5.56 29.55
C HIS A 489 8.76 -6.74 29.55
N ASN A 490 9.98 -6.53 30.03
CA ASN A 490 10.96 -7.59 30.22
C ASN A 490 11.74 -7.39 31.53
N ARG A 491 12.69 -8.30 31.82
CA ARG A 491 13.47 -8.28 33.06
C ARG A 491 14.33 -7.03 33.25
N ALA A 492 14.73 -6.37 32.16
CA ALA A 492 15.62 -5.21 32.20
C ALA A 492 14.86 -3.87 32.11
N VAL A 493 13.75 -3.82 31.36
CA VAL A 493 13.02 -2.59 31.02
C VAL A 493 11.52 -2.82 31.13
N LYS A 494 10.83 -1.83 31.71
CA LYS A 494 9.38 -1.67 31.64
C LYS A 494 9.07 -0.30 31.04
N MET A 495 8.31 -0.28 29.95
CA MET A 495 7.82 0.92 29.30
C MET A 495 6.40 0.68 28.79
N GLU A 496 5.49 1.54 29.21
CA GLU A 496 4.10 1.60 28.74
C GLU A 496 3.78 3.08 28.64
N ASP A 497 3.99 3.63 27.45
CA ASP A 497 3.92 5.07 27.20
C ASP A 497 3.61 5.34 25.73
N ALA A 498 3.08 6.51 25.43
CA ALA A 498 2.78 6.95 24.08
C ALA A 498 3.30 8.36 23.84
N THR A 499 3.74 8.62 22.61
CA THR A 499 4.23 9.94 22.17
C THR A 499 3.91 10.14 20.69
N PHE A 500 4.39 11.22 20.11
CA PHE A 500 4.40 11.44 18.66
C PHE A 500 5.83 11.44 18.13
N LYS A 501 6.02 10.88 16.93
CA LYS A 501 7.24 11.08 16.13
C LYS A 501 6.97 12.00 14.95
N GLY A 502 7.97 12.78 14.58
CA GLY A 502 7.99 13.56 13.35
C GLY A 502 8.60 12.75 12.21
N ILE A 503 7.95 12.76 11.04
CA ILE A 503 8.49 12.22 9.79
C ILE A 503 8.23 13.28 8.72
N TYR A 504 9.26 14.01 8.30
CA TYR A 504 9.08 15.05 7.27
C TYR A 504 9.90 14.70 6.05
N LEU A 505 9.26 14.72 4.88
CA LEU A 505 9.90 14.56 3.59
C LEU A 505 10.16 15.95 3.00
N TYR A 506 11.35 16.14 2.46
CA TYR A 506 11.81 17.39 1.85
C TYR A 506 12.40 17.13 0.46
N PRO A 507 12.49 18.18 -0.38
CA PRO A 507 13.19 18.09 -1.67
C PRO A 507 14.68 17.70 -1.52
N PRO A 508 15.29 17.08 -2.54
CA PRO A 508 16.72 16.72 -2.57
C PRO A 508 17.72 17.83 -2.23
N ASP A 509 17.31 19.09 -2.46
CA ASP A 509 18.14 20.29 -2.29
C ASP A 509 17.83 21.07 -1.01
N ALA A 510 17.00 20.51 -0.14
CA ALA A 510 16.55 21.14 1.11
C ALA A 510 17.69 21.61 2.01
N ILE A 511 18.80 20.87 2.05
CA ILE A 511 20.05 21.33 2.67
C ILE A 511 21.21 21.14 1.68
N ASN A 512 22.04 22.17 1.56
CA ASN A 512 23.16 22.19 0.64
C ASN A 512 24.25 23.17 1.14
N PRO A 513 25.49 23.09 0.62
CA PRO A 513 26.58 23.98 1.03
C PRO A 513 26.29 25.48 0.82
N GLN A 514 25.43 25.84 -0.12
CA GLN A 514 25.06 27.22 -0.43
C GLN A 514 24.12 27.84 0.61
N CYS A 515 23.54 27.03 1.52
CA CYS A 515 22.74 27.54 2.63
C CYS A 515 23.54 28.46 3.57
N GLY A 516 24.88 28.31 3.62
CA GLY A 516 25.75 28.90 4.64
C GLY A 516 25.54 28.25 6.01
N GLN A 517 24.30 28.29 6.52
CA GLN A 517 23.86 27.58 7.71
C GLN A 517 22.54 26.85 7.46
N ALA A 518 22.52 25.53 7.62
CA ALA A 518 21.28 24.75 7.65
C ALA A 518 20.89 24.45 9.11
N LYS A 519 19.63 24.71 9.49
CA LYS A 519 19.14 24.50 10.87
C LYS A 519 17.79 23.80 10.90
N LEU A 520 17.63 22.92 11.89
CA LEU A 520 16.38 22.26 12.24
C LEU A 520 15.84 22.86 13.53
N VAL A 521 14.58 23.26 13.51
CA VAL A 521 13.86 23.83 14.66
C VAL A 521 12.77 22.85 15.07
N ILE A 522 12.81 22.35 16.31
CA ILE A 522 11.90 21.33 16.83
C ILE A 522 11.02 21.95 17.93
N TYR A 523 9.70 21.81 17.77
CA TYR A 523 8.72 22.24 18.75
C TYR A 523 8.20 21.02 19.52
N SER A 524 8.08 21.16 20.83
CA SER A 524 7.61 20.10 21.73
C SER A 524 6.57 20.62 22.71
N THR A 525 5.82 19.72 23.34
CA THR A 525 4.90 20.08 24.44
C THR A 525 5.60 20.63 25.69
N LYS A 526 6.93 20.52 25.76
CA LYS A 526 7.73 20.90 26.92
C LYS A 526 8.35 22.29 26.69
N GLY A 527 7.73 23.31 27.29
CA GLY A 527 8.17 24.70 27.22
C GLY A 527 7.76 25.41 25.92
N ASP A 528 7.84 26.74 25.93
CA ASP A 528 7.42 27.58 24.80
C ASP A 528 8.56 27.83 23.78
N GLU A 529 9.81 27.59 24.18
CA GLU A 529 10.98 27.80 23.32
C GLU A 529 11.29 26.56 22.46
N PRO A 530 11.49 26.72 21.14
CA PRO A 530 11.87 25.61 20.29
C PRO A 530 13.34 25.20 20.48
N ILE A 531 13.62 23.92 20.24
CA ILE A 531 14.98 23.37 20.27
C ILE A 531 15.60 23.55 18.88
N ILE A 532 16.71 24.27 18.79
CA ILE A 532 17.40 24.56 17.53
C ILE A 532 18.64 23.67 17.38
N LYS A 533 18.74 22.95 16.27
CA LYS A 533 19.93 22.21 15.86
C LYS A 533 20.49 22.78 14.56
N VAL A 534 21.65 23.41 14.64
CA VAL A 534 22.45 23.73 13.46
C VAL A 534 23.19 22.46 13.00
N PHE A 535 23.05 22.12 11.73
CA PHE A 535 23.80 21.03 11.12
C PHE A 535 25.24 21.44 10.88
N ASP A 536 26.19 20.55 11.20
CA ASP A 536 27.59 20.81 10.87
C ASP A 536 27.84 20.63 9.37
N GLU A 537 28.96 21.18 8.91
CA GLU A 537 29.34 21.15 7.49
C GLU A 537 29.43 19.71 6.95
N LYS A 538 29.88 18.75 7.76
CA LYS A 538 30.02 17.35 7.33
C LYS A 538 28.65 16.72 7.08
N THR A 539 27.67 16.97 7.95
CA THR A 539 26.28 16.53 7.74
C THR A 539 25.71 17.13 6.46
N VAL A 540 25.85 18.44 6.25
CA VAL A 540 25.32 19.11 5.04
C VAL A 540 26.00 18.56 3.78
N GLN A 541 27.31 18.40 3.78
CA GLN A 541 28.06 17.85 2.65
C GLN A 541 27.68 16.38 2.35
N ALA A 542 27.53 15.55 3.39
CA ALA A 542 27.17 14.14 3.24
C ALA A 542 25.77 13.99 2.61
N VAL A 543 24.76 14.66 3.17
CA VAL A 543 23.39 14.64 2.63
C VAL A 543 23.35 15.22 1.22
N TRP A 544 24.06 16.33 0.97
CA TRP A 544 24.10 16.92 -0.37
C TRP A 544 24.74 15.98 -1.40
N ALA A 545 25.85 15.32 -1.07
CA ALA A 545 26.54 14.38 -1.95
C ALA A 545 25.71 13.12 -2.24
N ASP A 546 24.84 12.70 -1.33
CA ASP A 546 23.93 11.57 -1.55
C ASP A 546 22.93 11.82 -2.68
N PHE A 547 22.72 13.06 -3.11
CA PHE A 547 21.85 13.37 -4.26
C PHE A 547 22.62 13.68 -5.56
N ASP A 548 23.95 13.49 -5.60
CA ASP A 548 24.77 13.78 -6.79
C ASP A 548 24.31 13.00 -8.03
N ALA A 549 23.98 11.71 -7.88
CA ALA A 549 23.57 10.89 -9.00
C ALA A 549 22.20 11.34 -9.53
N PHE A 550 21.28 11.68 -8.63
CA PHE A 550 19.97 12.24 -8.99
C PHE A 550 20.09 13.57 -9.73
N ARG A 551 20.91 14.50 -9.23
CA ARG A 551 21.12 15.81 -9.87
C ARG A 551 21.66 15.68 -11.30
N ARG A 552 22.64 14.80 -11.54
CA ARG A 552 23.18 14.55 -12.88
C ARG A 552 22.09 14.10 -13.87
N VAL A 553 21.25 13.15 -13.46
CA VAL A 553 20.13 12.67 -14.30
C VAL A 553 19.09 13.77 -14.54
N ALA A 554 18.79 14.57 -13.51
CA ALA A 554 17.87 15.69 -13.63
C ALA A 554 18.38 16.77 -14.60
N GLU A 555 19.67 17.11 -14.55
CA GLU A 555 20.32 18.06 -15.47
C GLU A 555 20.33 17.56 -16.91
N GLU A 556 20.65 16.29 -17.15
CA GLU A 556 20.60 15.68 -18.49
C GLU A 556 19.19 15.72 -19.09
N LYS A 557 18.17 15.42 -18.27
CA LYS A 557 16.76 15.47 -18.69
C LYS A 557 16.34 16.90 -19.02
N ALA A 558 16.70 17.87 -18.17
CA ALA A 558 16.41 19.27 -18.41
C ALA A 558 17.07 19.79 -19.71
N SER A 559 18.31 19.37 -20.00
CA SER A 559 18.99 19.71 -21.25
C SER A 559 18.26 19.16 -22.48
N LYS A 560 17.85 17.88 -22.44
CA LYS A 560 17.11 17.23 -23.54
C LYS A 560 15.75 17.88 -23.79
N ASP A 561 15.02 18.24 -22.72
CA ASP A 561 13.72 18.90 -22.84
C ASP A 561 13.85 20.32 -23.43
N ASN A 562 14.95 21.02 -23.15
CA ASN A 562 15.23 22.34 -23.71
C ASN A 562 15.58 22.26 -25.20
N ASP A 563 16.39 21.28 -25.61
CA ASP A 563 16.69 21.02 -27.02
C ASP A 563 15.44 20.62 -27.80
N LYS A 564 14.58 19.78 -27.21
CA LYS A 564 13.29 19.41 -27.80
C LYS A 564 12.39 20.62 -28.00
N ARG A 565 12.24 21.49 -26.98
CA ARG A 565 11.45 22.73 -27.11
C ARG A 565 11.98 23.67 -28.19
N LYS A 566 13.30 23.80 -28.33
CA LYS A 566 13.90 24.55 -29.44
C LYS A 566 13.55 23.93 -30.79
N THR A 567 13.65 22.62 -30.91
CA THR A 567 13.36 21.90 -32.16
C THR A 567 11.87 22.03 -32.54
N ASP A 568 10.96 21.86 -31.57
CA ASP A 568 9.52 22.02 -31.78
C ASP A 568 9.14 23.47 -32.13
N SER A 569 9.81 24.46 -31.52
CA SER A 569 9.61 25.88 -31.85
C SER A 569 10.09 26.21 -33.27
N ILE A 570 11.22 25.65 -33.71
CA ILE A 570 11.72 25.81 -35.08
C ILE A 570 10.77 25.14 -36.08
N ALA A 571 10.28 23.93 -35.78
CA ALA A 571 9.32 23.22 -36.61
C ALA A 571 7.98 23.97 -36.71
N ALA A 572 7.47 24.52 -35.61
CA ALA A 572 6.25 25.34 -35.59
C ALA A 572 6.41 26.64 -36.40
N SER A 573 7.57 27.31 -36.30
CA SER A 573 7.88 28.50 -37.10
C SER A 573 7.97 28.16 -38.60
N ALA A 574 8.58 27.03 -38.96
CA ALA A 574 8.67 26.57 -40.35
C ALA A 574 7.30 26.18 -40.93
N ALA A 575 6.41 25.62 -40.11
CA ALA A 575 5.04 25.30 -40.50
C ALA A 575 4.15 26.55 -40.66
N ALA A 576 4.40 27.62 -39.89
CA ALA A 576 3.70 28.89 -40.01
C ALA A 576 4.17 29.76 -41.21
N THR A 577 5.28 29.40 -41.85
CA THR A 577 5.85 30.11 -43.02
C THR A 577 5.51 29.41 -44.35
N LYS A 578 4.73 28.32 -44.30
CA LYS A 578 4.08 27.68 -45.45
C LYS A 578 2.58 27.94 -45.39
#